data_AF-A3EXN7-F1
#
_entry.id   AF-A3EXN7-F1
#
_cell.length_a   1.000
_cell.length_b   1.000
_cell.length_c   1.000
_cell.angle_alpha   90.00
_cell.angle_beta   90.00
_cell.angle_gamma   90.00
#
_symmetry.space_group_name_H-M   'P 1'
#
loop_
_entity.id
_entity.type
_entity.pdbx_description
1 polymer ?
#
loop_
_entity_poly.entity_id
_entity_poly.type
_entity_poly.pdbx_seq_one_letter_code
_entity_poly.pdbx_strand_id
1 'polypeptide(L)'
;MGKINKSPVIFALSNPTHKAECTAEQAYNYTEGRAIFASGSPFDPYVYQGKRFEPGQGNNAYVFPGVGLGVICAGAATISDELFLMSAQTLADLVQESDLEVGRLYPPLQNITQCSIKIATNVMKAAYQTGVATTLPEPCDYEKYVRCQMYSTDYESTVPSTYQYPN
;
A
#
# COMPACT_ATOMS: atom_id res chain seq x y z
N MET A 1 17.45 20.22 9.84
CA MET A 1 16.31 19.43 10.39
C MET A 1 16.59 18.89 11.79
N GLY A 2 17.68 18.14 12.03
CA GLY A 2 17.97 17.52 13.33
C GLY A 2 18.15 18.47 14.53
N LYS A 3 18.50 19.75 14.29
CA LYS A 3 18.60 20.80 15.33
C LYS A 3 17.25 21.29 15.86
N ILE A 4 16.22 21.32 15.01
CA ILE A 4 14.93 21.97 15.30
C ILE A 4 13.92 20.94 15.84
N ASN A 5 13.92 19.72 15.28
CA ASN A 5 12.91 18.72 15.55
C ASN A 5 13.50 17.54 16.32
N LYS A 6 12.75 17.03 17.31
CA LYS A 6 13.11 15.82 18.06
C LYS A 6 13.16 14.60 17.14
N SER A 7 12.20 14.46 16.23
CA SER A 7 12.13 13.39 15.22
C SER A 7 11.87 14.01 13.84
N PRO A 8 12.91 14.45 13.10
CA PRO A 8 12.71 15.12 11.81
C PRO A 8 12.23 14.13 10.74
N VAL A 9 11.16 14.49 10.03
CA VAL A 9 10.73 13.77 8.81
C VAL A 9 11.58 14.21 7.63
N ILE A 10 12.17 13.25 6.91
CA ILE A 10 13.06 13.48 5.77
C ILE A 10 12.69 12.48 4.67
N PHE A 11 12.06 12.95 3.60
CA PHE A 11 11.69 12.13 2.45
C PHE A 11 12.58 12.46 1.25
N ALA A 12 13.38 11.50 0.80
CA ALA A 12 14.28 11.62 -0.36
C ALA A 12 13.70 10.88 -1.57
N LEU A 13 12.74 11.52 -2.25
CA LEU A 13 11.85 10.85 -3.22
C LEU A 13 12.39 10.84 -4.66
N SER A 14 13.47 11.56 -4.94
CA SER A 14 14.08 11.57 -6.26
C SER A 14 14.60 10.19 -6.66
N ASN A 15 14.35 9.81 -7.91
CA ASN A 15 14.73 8.53 -8.49
C ASN A 15 15.68 8.69 -9.68
N PRO A 16 16.62 7.75 -9.91
CA PRO A 16 16.96 6.59 -9.06
C PRO A 16 17.89 6.99 -7.89
N THR A 17 18.47 6.03 -7.16
CA THR A 17 19.26 6.26 -5.93
C THR A 17 20.33 7.37 -6.03
N HIS A 18 21.04 7.50 -7.15
CA HIS A 18 22.07 8.54 -7.33
C HIS A 18 21.51 9.97 -7.49
N LYS A 19 20.18 10.12 -7.61
CA LYS A 19 19.48 11.40 -7.63
C LYS A 19 18.76 11.71 -6.32
N ALA A 20 18.80 10.80 -5.34
CA ALA A 20 18.17 11.01 -4.04
C ALA A 20 18.79 12.23 -3.33
N GLU A 21 17.96 13.00 -2.66
CA GLU A 21 18.35 14.23 -1.94
C GLU A 21 19.35 13.94 -0.82
N CYS A 22 19.26 12.76 -0.21
CA CYS A 22 20.28 12.18 0.66
C CYS A 22 20.07 10.66 0.76
N THR A 23 21.10 9.96 1.23
CA THR A 23 21.01 8.53 1.56
C THR A 23 20.40 8.30 2.95
N ALA A 24 19.88 7.10 3.20
CA ALA A 24 19.41 6.72 4.52
C ALA A 24 20.52 6.83 5.58
N GLU A 25 21.74 6.37 5.25
CA GLU A 25 22.93 6.51 6.11
C GLU A 25 23.19 7.97 6.49
N GLN A 26 23.19 8.89 5.52
CA GLN A 26 23.38 10.32 5.79
C GLN A 26 22.26 10.85 6.69
N ALA A 27 21.00 10.52 6.40
CA ALA A 27 19.86 10.97 7.19
C ALA A 27 19.99 10.51 8.66
N TYR A 28 20.32 9.24 8.91
CA TYR A 28 20.49 8.74 10.28
C TYR A 28 21.73 9.30 10.97
N ASN A 29 22.89 9.37 10.29
CA ASN A 29 24.11 9.91 10.89
C ASN A 29 23.97 11.38 11.28
N TYR A 30 23.44 12.23 10.39
CA TYR A 30 23.28 13.67 10.64
C TYR A 30 22.09 14.04 11.53
N THR A 31 21.32 13.04 11.98
CA THR A 31 20.21 13.24 12.93
C THR A 31 20.34 12.39 14.18
N GLU A 32 21.51 11.75 14.38
CA GLU A 32 21.79 10.90 15.53
C GLU A 32 20.76 9.77 15.69
N GLY A 33 20.35 9.17 14.58
CA GLY A 33 19.35 8.09 14.53
C GLY A 33 17.91 8.53 14.79
N ARG A 34 17.61 9.83 14.84
CA ARG A 34 16.27 10.35 15.15
C ARG A 34 15.40 10.61 13.92
N ALA A 35 15.96 10.58 12.71
CA ALA A 35 15.19 10.82 11.49
C ALA A 35 14.09 9.77 11.28
N ILE A 36 12.93 10.28 10.88
CA ILE A 36 11.86 9.50 10.24
C ILE A 36 12.12 9.59 8.74
N PHE A 37 12.63 8.52 8.14
CA PHE A 37 13.16 8.54 6.78
C PHE A 37 12.37 7.60 5.85
N ALA A 38 12.11 8.09 4.64
CA ALA A 38 11.66 7.27 3.51
C ALA A 38 12.26 7.80 2.20
N SER A 39 12.31 6.94 1.19
CA SER A 39 12.89 7.29 -0.11
C SER A 39 12.06 6.79 -1.29
N GLY A 40 12.33 7.33 -2.47
CA GLY A 40 11.74 6.82 -3.72
C GLY A 40 12.41 5.53 -4.20
N SER A 41 13.74 5.45 -4.02
CA SER A 41 14.57 4.30 -4.38
C SER A 41 14.94 3.46 -3.16
N PRO A 42 15.22 2.15 -3.32
CA PRO A 42 15.68 1.29 -2.23
C PRO A 42 17.02 1.78 -1.65
N PHE A 43 17.15 1.67 -0.33
CA PHE A 43 18.42 1.73 0.40
C PHE A 43 18.54 0.50 1.30
N ASP A 44 19.76 0.05 1.52
CA ASP A 44 20.04 -1.06 2.43
C ASP A 44 19.74 -0.68 3.89
N PRO A 45 19.44 -1.66 4.76
CA PRO A 45 19.35 -1.45 6.20
C PRO A 45 20.64 -0.82 6.77
N TYR A 46 20.49 0.05 7.76
CA TYR A 46 21.61 0.77 8.38
C TYR A 46 21.60 0.59 9.90
N VAL A 47 22.77 0.42 10.52
CA VAL A 47 22.90 0.29 11.97
C VAL A 47 23.57 1.54 12.54
N TYR A 48 22.83 2.30 13.35
CA TYR A 48 23.36 3.46 14.06
C TYR A 48 23.41 3.15 15.56
N GLN A 49 24.61 3.18 16.15
CA GLN A 49 24.84 2.93 17.59
C GLN A 49 24.12 1.68 18.14
N GLY A 50 24.15 0.58 17.38
CA GLY A 50 23.53 -0.69 17.77
C GLY A 50 22.03 -0.80 17.48
N LYS A 51 21.35 0.29 17.09
CA LYS A 51 19.97 0.25 16.59
C LYS A 51 19.96 0.02 15.08
N ARG A 52 19.22 -0.98 14.62
CA ARG A 52 19.00 -1.30 13.21
C ARG A 52 17.82 -0.50 12.65
N PHE A 53 18.00 0.07 11.48
CA PHE A 53 16.99 0.82 10.72
C PHE A 53 16.80 0.17 9.35
N GLU A 54 15.54 0.06 8.93
CA GLU A 54 15.13 -0.50 7.64
C GLU A 54 14.25 0.53 6.90
N PRO A 55 14.85 1.48 6.16
CA PRO A 55 14.13 2.60 5.57
C PRO A 55 13.09 2.12 4.54
N GLY A 56 11.86 2.62 4.67
CA GLY A 56 10.77 2.30 3.76
C GLY A 56 10.86 3.04 2.43
N GLN A 57 10.23 2.48 1.40
CA GLN A 57 10.10 3.12 0.08
C GLN A 57 8.69 3.69 -0.11
N GLY A 58 8.60 4.97 -0.41
CA GLY A 58 7.36 5.64 -0.83
C GLY A 58 6.98 5.26 -2.26
N ASN A 59 6.71 3.99 -2.48
CA ASN A 59 6.43 3.45 -3.81
C ASN A 59 4.93 3.53 -4.13
N ASN A 60 4.60 4.10 -5.28
CA ASN A 60 3.23 4.20 -5.76
C ASN A 60 2.54 2.82 -5.86
N ALA A 61 3.30 1.72 -5.94
CA ALA A 61 2.80 0.35 -5.99
C ALA A 61 1.94 -0.06 -4.79
N TYR A 62 2.05 0.65 -3.66
CA TYR A 62 1.11 0.45 -2.56
C TYR A 62 -0.30 0.95 -2.88
N VAL A 63 -0.46 1.92 -3.78
CA VAL A 63 -1.72 2.64 -3.99
C VAL A 63 -2.40 2.21 -5.29
N PHE A 64 -1.73 2.32 -6.43
CA PHE A 64 -2.38 2.15 -7.74
C PHE A 64 -3.05 0.77 -7.94
N PRO A 65 -2.52 -0.38 -7.48
CA PRO A 65 -3.18 -1.65 -7.70
C PRO A 65 -4.49 -1.77 -6.90
N GLY A 66 -4.48 -1.34 -5.63
CA GLY A 66 -5.66 -1.35 -4.78
C GLY A 66 -6.73 -0.36 -5.25
N VAL A 67 -6.32 0.86 -5.63
CA VAL A 67 -7.25 1.85 -6.21
C VAL A 67 -7.87 1.33 -7.49
N GLY A 68 -7.05 0.83 -8.42
CA GLY A 68 -7.53 0.30 -9.69
C GLY A 68 -8.54 -0.84 -9.50
N LEU A 69 -8.21 -1.81 -8.65
CA LEU A 69 -9.11 -2.92 -8.33
C LEU A 69 -10.41 -2.44 -7.68
N GLY A 70 -10.35 -1.54 -6.70
CA GLY A 70 -11.54 -1.03 -6.02
C GLY A 70 -12.47 -0.23 -6.94
N VAL A 71 -11.90 0.61 -7.80
CA VAL A 71 -12.65 1.37 -8.83
C VAL A 71 -13.33 0.44 -9.82
N ILE A 72 -12.62 -0.58 -10.32
CA ILE A 72 -13.19 -1.59 -11.23
C ILE A 72 -14.30 -2.38 -10.54
N CYS A 73 -14.06 -2.88 -9.33
CA CYS A 73 -15.05 -3.65 -8.56
C CYS A 73 -16.33 -2.86 -8.24
N ALA A 74 -16.21 -1.55 -7.96
CA ALA A 74 -17.35 -0.67 -7.73
C ALA A 74 -18.05 -0.24 -9.02
N GLY A 75 -17.40 -0.39 -10.18
CA GLY A 75 -17.79 0.31 -11.40
C GLY A 75 -17.83 1.83 -11.19
N ALA A 76 -16.85 2.40 -10.48
CA ALA A 76 -16.89 3.81 -10.12
C ALA A 76 -16.77 4.71 -11.36
N ALA A 77 -17.72 5.64 -11.53
CA ALA A 77 -17.79 6.50 -12.72
C ALA A 77 -16.70 7.57 -12.77
N THR A 78 -16.22 8.02 -11.61
CA THR A 78 -15.17 9.01 -11.46
C THR A 78 -14.25 8.64 -10.30
N ILE A 79 -12.99 9.11 -10.36
CA ILE A 79 -12.00 8.92 -9.30
C ILE A 79 -11.72 10.28 -8.68
N SER A 80 -12.22 10.51 -7.46
CA SER A 80 -12.01 11.76 -6.72
C SER A 80 -10.76 11.69 -5.84
N ASP A 81 -10.27 12.85 -5.39
CA ASP A 81 -9.18 12.95 -4.41
C ASP A 81 -9.51 12.23 -3.09
N GLU A 82 -10.78 12.14 -2.74
CA GLU A 82 -11.26 11.41 -1.55
C GLU A 82 -10.92 9.92 -1.61
N LEU A 83 -11.01 9.29 -2.79
CA LEU A 83 -10.62 7.89 -2.95
C LEU A 83 -9.11 7.69 -2.75
N PHE A 84 -8.28 8.64 -3.20
CA PHE A 84 -6.84 8.61 -2.95
C PHE A 84 -6.49 8.87 -1.49
N LEU A 85 -7.16 9.83 -0.85
CA LEU A 85 -6.97 10.13 0.57
C LEU A 85 -7.31 8.91 1.44
N MET A 86 -8.43 8.26 1.16
CA MET A 86 -8.84 7.06 1.86
C MET A 86 -7.85 5.89 1.61
N SER A 87 -7.31 5.78 0.39
CA SER A 87 -6.28 4.78 0.08
C SER A 87 -4.99 5.02 0.87
N ALA A 88 -4.58 6.28 1.02
CA ALA A 88 -3.41 6.66 1.83
C ALA A 88 -3.64 6.38 3.32
N GLN A 89 -4.83 6.67 3.84
CA GLN A 89 -5.21 6.33 5.23
C GLN A 89 -5.19 4.80 5.45
N THR A 90 -5.81 4.04 4.54
CA THR A 90 -5.82 2.58 4.62
C THR A 90 -4.40 2.01 4.60
N LEU A 91 -3.51 2.56 3.77
CA LEU A 91 -2.11 2.13 3.75
C LEU A 91 -1.39 2.41 5.07
N ALA A 92 -1.62 3.58 5.66
CA ALA A 92 -1.03 3.95 6.94
C ALA A 92 -1.51 3.02 8.08
N ASP A 93 -2.80 2.66 8.09
CA ASP A 93 -3.40 1.77 9.09
C ASP A 93 -2.85 0.33 9.02
N LEU A 94 -2.23 -0.07 7.91
CA LEU A 94 -1.64 -1.39 7.73
C LEU A 94 -0.20 -1.51 8.28
N VAL A 95 0.44 -0.39 8.60
CA VAL A 95 1.78 -0.36 9.19
C VAL A 95 1.71 -0.90 10.62
N GLN A 96 2.51 -1.93 10.92
CA GLN A 96 2.53 -2.52 12.26
C GLN A 96 3.54 -1.80 13.16
N GLU A 97 3.37 -1.91 14.49
CA GLU A 97 4.33 -1.35 15.45
C GLU A 97 5.75 -1.90 15.19
N SER A 98 5.88 -3.18 14.84
CA SER A 98 7.15 -3.81 14.48
C SER A 98 7.82 -3.20 13.24
N ASP A 99 7.05 -2.63 12.32
CA ASP A 99 7.61 -1.88 11.18
C ASP A 99 8.19 -0.54 11.66
N LEU A 100 7.47 0.15 12.54
CA LEU A 100 7.87 1.44 13.10
C LEU A 100 9.11 1.32 14.01
N GLU A 101 9.24 0.23 14.76
CA GLU A 101 10.39 -0.04 15.64
C GLU A 101 11.73 0.00 14.89
N VAL A 102 11.74 -0.54 13.66
CA VAL A 102 12.90 -0.51 12.75
C VAL A 102 12.90 0.72 11.82
N GLY A 103 12.02 1.69 12.05
CA GLY A 103 11.97 2.94 11.28
C GLY A 103 11.37 2.82 9.88
N ARG A 104 10.59 1.76 9.62
CA ARG A 104 9.90 1.55 8.35
C ARG A 104 8.51 2.20 8.39
N LEU A 105 8.24 3.08 7.42
CA LEU A 105 6.97 3.86 7.35
C LEU A 105 5.90 3.24 6.46
N TYR A 106 6.23 2.16 5.77
CA TYR A 106 5.33 1.45 4.87
C TYR A 106 5.33 -0.03 5.25
N PRO A 107 4.24 -0.77 4.97
CA PRO A 107 4.23 -2.22 5.18
C PRO A 107 5.37 -2.91 4.40
N PRO A 108 5.75 -4.16 4.73
CA PRO A 108 6.67 -4.92 3.90
C PRO A 108 6.11 -5.13 2.48
N LEU A 109 6.96 -5.02 1.46
CA LEU A 109 6.55 -5.23 0.05
C LEU A 109 5.97 -6.63 -0.20
N GLN A 110 6.35 -7.64 0.58
CA GLN A 110 5.78 -8.99 0.47
C GLN A 110 4.28 -9.01 0.78
N ASN A 111 3.77 -8.03 1.54
CA ASN A 111 2.36 -7.92 1.91
C ASN A 111 1.56 -7.05 0.93
N ILE A 112 2.14 -6.63 -0.20
CA ILE A 112 1.53 -5.67 -1.13
C ILE A 112 0.19 -6.14 -1.69
N THR A 113 -0.01 -7.45 -1.90
CA THR A 113 -1.29 -8.02 -2.33
C THR A 113 -2.38 -7.82 -1.28
N GLN A 114 -2.07 -8.06 0.00
CA GLN A 114 -3.02 -7.82 1.09
C GLN A 114 -3.30 -6.32 1.25
N CYS A 115 -2.28 -5.46 1.09
CA CYS A 115 -2.47 -4.02 1.07
C CYS A 115 -3.44 -3.60 -0.04
N SER A 116 -3.26 -4.14 -1.25
CA SER A 116 -4.11 -3.86 -2.40
C SER A 116 -5.56 -4.29 -2.16
N ILE A 117 -5.78 -5.46 -1.55
CA ILE A 117 -7.13 -5.94 -1.19
C ILE A 117 -7.82 -4.99 -0.22
N LYS A 118 -7.13 -4.58 0.85
CA LYS A 118 -7.70 -3.69 1.87
C LYS A 118 -8.00 -2.31 1.30
N ILE A 119 -7.09 -1.76 0.51
CA ILE A 119 -7.32 -0.50 -0.21
C ILE A 119 -8.51 -0.64 -1.16
N ALA A 120 -8.55 -1.68 -1.99
CA ALA A 120 -9.66 -1.92 -2.93
C ALA A 120 -11.01 -2.03 -2.22
N THR A 121 -11.04 -2.74 -1.09
CA THR A 121 -12.24 -2.90 -0.24
C THR A 121 -12.75 -1.54 0.24
N ASN A 122 -11.85 -0.70 0.78
CA ASN A 122 -12.25 0.61 1.29
C ASN A 122 -12.54 1.61 0.15
N VAL A 123 -11.89 1.49 -1.02
CA VAL A 123 -12.18 2.29 -2.23
C VAL A 123 -13.57 1.98 -2.72
N MET A 124 -13.91 0.69 -2.79
CA MET A 124 -15.23 0.25 -3.19
C MET A 124 -16.30 0.79 -2.23
N LYS A 125 -16.07 0.67 -0.92
CA LYS A 125 -16.96 1.24 0.11
C LYS A 125 -17.14 2.76 -0.07
N ALA A 126 -16.04 3.49 -0.23
CA ALA A 126 -16.08 4.94 -0.44
C ALA A 126 -16.82 5.32 -1.74
N ALA A 127 -16.69 4.53 -2.80
CA ALA A 127 -17.41 4.76 -4.06
C ALA A 127 -18.93 4.61 -3.91
N TYR A 128 -19.42 3.65 -3.10
CA TYR A 128 -20.84 3.55 -2.77
C TYR A 128 -21.30 4.72 -1.89
N GLN A 129 -20.52 5.09 -0.87
CA GLN A 129 -20.85 6.19 0.05
C GLN A 129 -20.94 7.55 -0.66
N THR A 130 -20.10 7.76 -1.67
CA THR A 130 -20.05 9.00 -2.47
C THR A 130 -21.01 8.97 -3.67
N GLY A 131 -21.73 7.86 -3.88
CA GLY A 131 -22.72 7.72 -4.95
C GLY A 131 -22.15 7.62 -6.36
N VAL A 132 -20.86 7.28 -6.50
CA VAL A 132 -20.19 7.14 -7.81
C VAL A 132 -20.10 5.68 -8.27
N ALA A 133 -20.38 4.71 -7.39
CA ALA A 133 -20.43 3.29 -7.73
C ALA A 133 -21.63 2.96 -8.62
N THR A 134 -21.42 2.13 -9.64
CA THR A 134 -22.47 1.73 -10.60
C THR A 134 -22.73 0.22 -10.61
N THR A 135 -21.89 -0.58 -9.95
CA THR A 135 -22.11 -2.02 -9.81
C THR A 135 -23.32 -2.27 -8.90
N LEU A 136 -24.31 -3.00 -9.42
CA LEU A 136 -25.55 -3.29 -8.72
C LEU A 136 -25.92 -4.79 -8.84
N PRO A 137 -26.53 -5.38 -7.80
CA PRO A 137 -26.80 -4.79 -6.48
C PRO A 137 -25.51 -4.54 -5.67
N GLU A 138 -25.56 -3.64 -4.69
CA GLU A 138 -24.45 -3.39 -3.78
C GLU A 138 -24.07 -4.69 -3.02
N PRO A 139 -22.80 -5.12 -3.05
CA PRO A 139 -22.39 -6.34 -2.35
C PRO A 139 -22.52 -6.21 -0.84
N CYS A 140 -23.05 -7.25 -0.18
CA CYS A 140 -23.19 -7.28 1.28
C CYS A 140 -21.83 -7.42 2.00
N ASP A 141 -20.81 -7.94 1.32
CA ASP A 141 -19.45 -8.12 1.84
C ASP A 141 -18.45 -7.68 0.75
N TYR A 142 -17.92 -6.46 0.89
CA TYR A 142 -17.00 -5.89 -0.09
C TYR A 142 -15.68 -6.65 -0.17
N GLU A 143 -15.13 -7.13 0.94
CA GLU A 143 -13.82 -7.80 0.90
C GLU A 143 -13.94 -9.14 0.20
N LYS A 144 -15.00 -9.92 0.50
CA LYS A 144 -15.28 -11.16 -0.21
C LYS A 144 -15.52 -10.90 -1.69
N TYR A 145 -16.29 -9.86 -2.04
CA TYR A 145 -16.52 -9.48 -3.43
C TYR A 145 -15.21 -9.16 -4.15
N VAL A 146 -14.38 -8.27 -3.59
CA VAL A 146 -13.08 -7.90 -4.15
C VAL A 146 -12.20 -9.13 -4.37
N ARG A 147 -12.09 -10.02 -3.38
CA ARG A 147 -11.28 -11.25 -3.48
C ARG A 147 -11.77 -12.17 -4.60
N CYS A 148 -13.07 -12.29 -4.82
CA CYS A 148 -13.65 -13.10 -5.90
C CYS A 148 -13.37 -12.53 -7.30
N GLN A 149 -13.01 -11.25 -7.43
CA GLN A 149 -12.67 -10.61 -8.72
C GLN A 149 -11.17 -10.63 -9.01
N MET A 150 -10.34 -11.06 -8.05
CA MET A 150 -8.90 -11.07 -8.24
C MET A 150 -8.45 -12.18 -9.18
N TYR A 151 -7.43 -11.89 -9.98
CA TYR A 151 -6.76 -12.88 -10.79
C TYR A 151 -6.12 -13.97 -9.91
N SER A 152 -6.39 -15.24 -10.23
CA SER A 152 -5.71 -16.38 -9.64
C SER A 152 -4.54 -16.82 -10.51
N THR A 153 -3.41 -17.13 -9.89
CA THR A 153 -2.24 -17.71 -10.56
C THR A 153 -2.36 -19.23 -10.74
N ASP A 154 -3.39 -19.85 -10.14
CA ASP A 154 -3.61 -21.28 -10.23
C ASP A 154 -4.17 -21.65 -11.61
N TYR A 155 -3.84 -22.86 -12.06
CA TYR A 155 -4.40 -23.38 -13.31
C TYR A 155 -5.89 -23.68 -13.16
N GLU A 156 -6.69 -23.18 -14.09
CA GLU A 156 -8.10 -23.54 -14.24
C GLU A 156 -8.28 -24.71 -15.21
N SER A 157 -9.30 -25.53 -14.98
CA SER A 157 -9.65 -26.62 -15.89
C SER A 157 -10.17 -26.06 -17.22
N THR A 158 -9.54 -26.47 -18.32
CA THR A 158 -10.03 -26.22 -19.68
C THR A 158 -11.01 -27.28 -20.17
N VAL A 159 -11.18 -28.37 -19.40
CA VAL A 159 -12.13 -29.44 -19.70
C VAL A 159 -13.53 -29.04 -19.21
N PRO A 160 -14.59 -29.25 -20.03
CA PRO A 160 -15.96 -28.95 -19.61
C PRO A 160 -16.41 -29.74 -18.39
N SER A 161 -17.08 -29.08 -17.45
CA SER A 161 -17.74 -29.72 -16.30
C SER A 161 -18.92 -30.56 -16.77
N THR A 162 -19.00 -31.81 -16.32
CA THR A 162 -20.14 -32.71 -16.58
C THR A 162 -20.89 -33.02 -15.29
N TYR A 163 -22.20 -33.20 -15.37
CA TYR A 163 -23.07 -33.59 -14.25
C TYR A 163 -24.16 -34.55 -14.73
N GLN A 164 -24.65 -35.42 -13.83
CA GLN A 164 -25.69 -36.40 -14.16
C GLN A 164 -27.09 -35.83 -13.94
N TYR A 165 -28.05 -36.25 -14.77
CA TYR A 165 -29.46 -35.94 -14.61
C TYR A 165 -30.10 -36.89 -13.58
N PRO A 166 -31.13 -36.45 -12.83
CA PRO A 166 -31.94 -37.36 -12.02
C PRO A 166 -32.61 -38.43 -12.90
N ASN A 167 -32.57 -39.69 -12.47
CA ASN A 167 -33.21 -40.84 -13.15
C ASN A 167 -34.74 -40.78 -13.07
#